data_AF-Q8W1L4-F1
#
_entry.id   AF-Q8W1L4-F1
#
_cell.length_a   1.000
_cell.length_b   1.000
_cell.length_c   1.000
_cell.angle_alpha   90.00
_cell.angle_beta   90.00
_cell.angle_gamma   90.00
#
_symmetry.space_group_name_H-M   'P 1'
#
loop_
_entity.id
_entity.type
_entity.pdbx_description
1 polymer ?
#
loop_
_entity_poly.entity_id
_entity_poly.type
_entity_poly.pdbx_seq_one_letter_code
_entity_poly.pdbx_strand_id
1 'polypeptide(L)'
;LSLNPFGQVPAFEDGDLKLFESRAITQYIAHVYADNGYQLILQDPKKMPSMSVWMEVEGQKFEPPATKLTWELGIKPIIGMTTDDAAVKESEAQLSKVLDIYETRLAESKYLGGDSFTLVDLHHIP
;
A
#
# COMPACT_ATOMS: atom_id res chain seq x y z
N LEU A 1 14.24 -8.86 -17.76
CA LEU A 1 14.60 -7.60 -17.05
C LEU A 1 14.18 -6.34 -17.81
N SER A 2 13.52 -6.41 -18.98
CA SER A 2 13.16 -5.22 -19.79
C SER A 2 11.96 -4.42 -19.28
N LEU A 3 11.15 -4.93 -18.35
CA LEU A 3 9.93 -4.27 -17.88
C LEU A 3 10.05 -3.66 -16.48
N ASN A 4 10.73 -4.35 -15.56
CA ASN A 4 11.16 -3.78 -14.29
C ASN A 4 12.68 -3.97 -14.19
N PRO A 5 13.48 -2.88 -14.23
CA PRO A 5 14.93 -2.96 -14.18
C PRO A 5 15.46 -3.48 -12.84
N PHE A 6 14.65 -3.44 -11.77
CA PHE A 6 14.98 -3.96 -10.44
C PHE A 6 14.71 -5.47 -10.31
N GLY A 7 14.14 -6.12 -11.33
CA GLY A 7 13.88 -7.56 -11.32
C GLY A 7 12.78 -8.01 -10.37
N GLN A 8 11.92 -7.08 -9.95
CA GLN A 8 10.78 -7.33 -9.05
C GLN A 8 9.47 -7.38 -9.84
N VAL A 9 8.46 -8.04 -9.25
CA VAL A 9 7.06 -7.97 -9.70
C VAL A 9 6.31 -6.94 -8.84
N PRO A 10 5.25 -6.29 -9.36
CA PRO A 10 4.69 -6.42 -10.71
C PRO A 10 5.39 -5.56 -11.76
N ALA A 11 5.07 -5.82 -13.03
CA ALA A 11 5.26 -4.94 -14.17
C ALA A 11 3.96 -4.89 -14.98
N PHE A 12 3.73 -3.80 -15.70
CA PHE A 12 2.48 -3.51 -16.39
C PHE A 12 2.75 -2.87 -17.75
N GLU A 13 1.95 -3.22 -18.75
CA GLU A 13 1.98 -2.63 -20.09
C GLU A 13 0.57 -2.23 -20.52
N ASP A 14 0.43 -1.01 -21.05
CA ASP A 14 -0.80 -0.51 -21.69
C ASP A 14 -0.44 0.19 -22.99
N GLY A 15 -0.61 -0.51 -24.11
CA GLY A 15 -0.08 -0.10 -25.42
C GLY A 15 1.45 0.04 -25.40
N ASP A 16 1.95 1.24 -25.69
CA ASP A 16 3.39 1.55 -25.67
C ASP A 16 3.91 1.95 -24.28
N LEU A 17 3.01 2.16 -23.30
CA LEU A 17 3.39 2.52 -21.95
C LEU A 17 3.84 1.28 -21.17
N LYS A 18 4.98 1.40 -20.49
CA LYS A 18 5.52 0.35 -19.61
C LYS A 18 5.75 0.93 -18.22
N LEU A 19 5.18 0.29 -17.21
CA LEU A 19 5.26 0.70 -15.82
C LEU A 19 5.73 -0.47 -14.94
N PHE A 20 6.36 -0.11 -13.83
CA PHE A 20 6.65 -0.97 -12.70
C PHE A 20 6.32 -0.18 -11.42
N GLU A 21 6.44 -0.82 -10.25
CA GLU A 21 5.88 -0.37 -8.96
C GLU A 21 4.36 -0.47 -8.88
N SER A 22 3.86 -1.35 -8.00
CA SER A 22 2.42 -1.64 -7.85
C SER A 22 1.59 -0.39 -7.57
N ARG A 23 2.09 0.53 -6.73
CA ARG A 23 1.41 1.78 -6.38
C ARG A 23 1.33 2.75 -7.56
N ALA A 24 2.39 2.85 -8.36
CA ALA A 24 2.39 3.67 -9.56
C ALA A 24 1.44 3.11 -10.63
N ILE A 25 1.43 1.79 -10.80
CA ILE A 25 0.52 1.09 -11.73
C ILE A 25 -0.93 1.31 -11.33
N THR A 26 -1.28 1.10 -10.05
CA THR A 26 -2.67 1.29 -9.57
C THR A 26 -3.11 2.75 -9.61
N GLN A 27 -2.21 3.70 -9.34
CA GLN A 27 -2.50 5.13 -9.57
C GLN A 27 -2.77 5.42 -11.04
N TYR A 28 -1.95 4.91 -11.97
CA TYR A 28 -2.18 5.06 -13.40
C TYR A 28 -3.57 4.54 -13.79
N ILE A 29 -3.90 3.31 -13.38
CA ILE A 29 -5.19 2.67 -13.69
C ILE A 29 -6.35 3.52 -13.16
N ALA A 30 -6.27 3.99 -11.91
CA ALA A 30 -7.33 4.79 -11.30
C ALA A 30 -7.54 6.15 -11.98
N HIS A 31 -6.50 6.76 -12.55
CA HIS A 31 -6.63 8.03 -13.28
C HIS A 31 -7.11 7.83 -14.72
N VAL A 32 -6.53 6.88 -15.45
CA VAL A 32 -6.84 6.66 -16.88
C VAL A 32 -8.23 6.07 -17.06
N TYR A 33 -8.62 5.16 -16.17
CA TYR A 33 -9.91 4.47 -16.22
C TYR A 33 -10.88 5.00 -15.15
N ALA A 34 -10.76 6.28 -14.78
CA ALA A 34 -11.57 6.89 -13.74
C ALA A 34 -13.08 6.69 -13.98
N ASP A 35 -13.55 6.78 -15.22
CA ASP A 35 -14.98 6.62 -15.56
C ASP A 35 -15.49 5.16 -15.51
N ASN A 36 -14.62 4.19 -15.21
CA ASN A 36 -14.96 2.77 -15.16
C ASN A 36 -14.97 2.24 -13.72
N GLY A 37 -16.17 1.98 -13.20
CA GLY A 37 -16.35 1.35 -11.90
C GLY A 37 -16.29 2.32 -10.73
N TYR A 38 -15.71 1.89 -9.59
CA TYR A 38 -15.65 2.69 -8.38
C TYR A 38 -14.50 3.70 -8.44
N GLN A 39 -14.78 4.96 -8.10
CA GLN A 39 -13.80 6.05 -8.09
C GLN A 39 -12.82 5.88 -6.92
N LEU A 40 -11.58 5.49 -7.20
CA LEU A 40 -10.54 5.28 -6.19
C LEU A 40 -9.67 6.52 -5.92
N ILE A 41 -9.87 7.59 -6.68
CA ILE A 41 -9.18 8.87 -6.53
C ILE A 41 -10.19 9.98 -6.19
N LEU A 42 -9.77 10.93 -5.35
CA LEU A 42 -10.59 12.08 -5.03
C LEU A 42 -10.54 13.10 -6.18
N GLN A 43 -11.70 13.49 -6.68
CA GLN A 43 -11.82 14.47 -7.78
C GLN A 43 -11.62 15.92 -7.33
N ASP A 44 -11.73 16.19 -6.02
CA ASP A 44 -11.47 17.52 -5.45
C ASP A 44 -9.95 17.74 -5.28
N PRO A 45 -9.33 18.67 -6.04
CA PRO A 45 -7.90 18.92 -5.93
C PRO A 45 -7.46 19.40 -4.54
N LYS A 46 -8.36 19.95 -3.73
CA LYS A 46 -8.06 20.35 -2.35
C LYS A 46 -7.97 19.16 -1.40
N LYS A 47 -8.56 18.01 -1.75
CA LYS A 47 -8.50 16.79 -0.95
C LYS A 47 -7.39 15.83 -1.41
N MET A 48 -6.94 15.93 -2.66
CA MET A 48 -5.84 15.13 -3.19
C MET A 48 -4.57 15.15 -2.32
N PRO A 49 -4.09 16.29 -1.77
CA PRO A 49 -2.90 16.29 -0.92
C PRO A 49 -3.05 15.41 0.32
N SER A 50 -4.24 15.36 0.92
CA SER A 50 -4.47 14.49 2.08
C SER A 50 -4.40 13.01 1.69
N MET A 51 -4.98 12.65 0.54
CA MET A 51 -4.88 11.29 -0.01
C MET A 51 -3.40 10.93 -0.28
N SER A 52 -2.63 11.82 -0.90
CA SER A 52 -1.21 11.60 -1.15
C SER A 52 -0.39 11.40 0.12
N VAL A 53 -0.66 12.18 1.17
CA VAL A 53 0.01 12.00 2.47
C VAL A 53 -0.23 10.59 3.02
N TRP A 54 -1.47 10.10 2.99
CA TRP A 54 -1.76 8.78 3.55
C TRP A 54 -1.29 7.62 2.66
N MET A 55 -1.19 7.79 1.34
CA MET A 55 -0.51 6.81 0.47
C MET A 55 0.98 6.71 0.80
N GLU A 56 1.65 7.84 1.06
CA GLU A 56 3.05 7.83 1.50
C GLU A 56 3.21 7.24 2.90
N VAL A 57 2.27 7.51 3.81
CA VAL A 57 2.27 6.86 5.14
C VAL A 57 2.14 5.35 5.01
N GLU A 58 1.26 4.87 4.13
CA GLU A 58 1.13 3.44 3.85
C GLU A 58 2.47 2.87 3.38
N GLY A 59 3.05 3.40 2.30
CA GLY A 59 4.28 2.86 1.72
C GLY A 59 5.52 3.02 2.59
N GLN A 60 5.60 4.06 3.43
CA GLN A 60 6.81 4.38 4.20
C GLN A 60 6.75 3.96 5.67
N LYS A 61 5.55 3.79 6.23
CA LYS A 61 5.35 3.52 7.66
C LYS A 61 4.65 2.19 7.90
N PHE A 62 3.62 1.86 7.13
CA PHE A 62 2.86 0.63 7.30
C PHE A 62 3.53 -0.56 6.59
N GLU A 63 3.84 -0.42 5.30
CA GLU A 63 4.34 -1.52 4.45
C GLU A 63 5.60 -2.17 5.02
N PRO A 64 6.65 -1.44 5.46
CA PRO A 64 7.91 -2.09 5.82
C PRO A 64 7.78 -3.08 7.00
N PRO A 65 7.15 -2.74 8.15
CA PRO A 65 6.94 -3.72 9.21
C PRO A 65 5.87 -4.76 8.86
N ALA A 66 4.83 -4.42 8.07
CA ALA A 66 3.81 -5.37 7.64
C ALA A 66 4.41 -6.47 6.74
N THR A 67 5.19 -6.10 5.74
CA THR A 67 5.87 -7.04 4.82
C THR A 67 6.85 -7.95 5.56
N LYS A 68 7.59 -7.42 6.54
CA LYS A 68 8.44 -8.25 7.42
C LYS A 68 7.63 -9.30 8.17
N LEU A 69 6.49 -8.92 8.76
CA LEU A 69 5.62 -9.87 9.46
C LEU A 69 5.04 -10.91 8.50
N THR A 70 4.58 -10.51 7.32
CA THR A 70 4.11 -11.43 6.28
C THR A 70 5.20 -12.42 5.87
N TRP A 71 6.45 -11.96 5.71
CA TRP A 71 7.58 -12.82 5.40
C TRP A 71 7.86 -13.83 6.53
N GLU A 72 7.99 -13.35 7.77
CA GLU A 72 8.37 -14.17 8.93
C GLU A 72 7.30 -15.17 9.36
N LEU A 73 6.03 -14.75 9.37
CA LEU A 73 4.91 -15.52 9.90
C LEU A 73 4.09 -16.22 8.82
N GLY A 74 4.07 -15.67 7.60
CA GLY A 74 3.30 -16.20 6.47
C GLY A 74 4.15 -17.03 5.52
N ILE A 75 5.20 -16.44 4.96
CA ILE A 75 5.96 -17.05 3.85
C ILE A 75 6.99 -18.07 4.34
N LYS A 76 7.84 -17.72 5.30
CA LYS A 76 8.90 -18.59 5.79
C LYS A 76 8.39 -19.99 6.20
N PRO A 77 7.31 -20.13 7.00
CA PRO A 77 6.79 -21.44 7.36
C PRO A 77 6.35 -22.28 6.16
N ILE A 78 5.76 -21.64 5.12
CA ILE A 78 5.30 -22.30 3.90
C ILE A 78 6.48 -22.87 3.09
N ILE A 79 7.62 -22.17 3.08
CA ILE A 79 8.82 -22.58 2.34
C ILE A 79 9.84 -23.35 3.19
N GLY A 80 9.47 -23.75 4.41
CA GLY A 80 10.31 -24.56 5.30
C GLY A 80 11.45 -23.80 5.97
N MET A 81 11.37 -22.47 6.03
CA MET A 81 12.29 -21.61 6.79
C MET A 81 11.77 -21.37 8.21
N THR A 82 12.70 -21.14 9.14
CA THR A 82 12.37 -20.83 10.53
C THR A 82 12.08 -19.33 10.70
N THR A 83 10.98 -19.02 11.38
CA THR A 83 10.64 -17.67 11.84
C THR A 83 11.70 -17.11 12.79
N ASP A 84 12.04 -15.84 12.62
CA ASP A 84 12.88 -15.09 13.56
C ASP A 84 11.99 -14.33 14.55
N ASP A 85 11.85 -14.87 15.75
CA ASP A 85 11.00 -14.31 16.81
C ASP A 85 11.42 -12.89 17.22
N ALA A 86 12.71 -12.54 17.11
CA ALA A 86 13.18 -11.20 17.43
C ALA A 86 12.74 -10.20 16.36
N ALA A 87 12.85 -10.57 15.07
CA ALA A 87 12.38 -9.76 13.96
C ALA A 87 10.85 -9.57 13.97
N VAL A 88 10.10 -10.62 14.36
CA VAL A 88 8.64 -10.53 14.57
C VAL A 88 8.33 -9.52 15.66
N LYS A 89 8.91 -9.67 16.85
CA LYS A 89 8.64 -8.78 17.98
C LYS A 89 8.98 -7.32 17.68
N GLU A 90 10.09 -7.07 16.99
CA GLU A 90 10.46 -5.72 16.55
C GLU A 90 9.43 -5.14 15.58
N SER A 91 9.03 -5.92 14.57
CA SER A 91 8.11 -5.48 13.52
C SER A 91 6.69 -5.29 14.06
N GLU A 92 6.23 -6.14 14.98
CA GLU A 92 4.96 -5.95 15.71
C GLU A 92 4.96 -4.65 16.50
N ALA A 93 6.03 -4.36 17.24
CA ALA A 93 6.13 -3.12 18.01
C ALA A 93 6.19 -1.86 17.12
N GLN A 94 6.78 -1.96 15.92
CA GLN A 94 6.77 -0.90 14.92
C GLN A 94 5.38 -0.71 14.32
N LEU A 95 4.74 -1.79 13.88
CA LEU A 95 3.42 -1.76 13.26
C LEU A 95 2.35 -1.30 14.24
N SER A 96 2.39 -1.74 15.50
CA SER A 96 1.46 -1.31 16.55
C SER A 96 1.42 0.21 16.68
N LYS A 97 2.57 0.90 16.66
CA LYS A 97 2.63 2.37 16.74
C LYS A 97 1.99 3.04 15.54
N VAL A 98 2.10 2.44 14.36
CA VAL A 98 1.44 2.94 13.14
C VAL A 98 -0.07 2.74 13.26
N LEU A 99 -0.50 1.58 13.74
CA LEU A 99 -1.91 1.27 13.96
C LEU A 99 -2.55 2.16 15.04
N ASP A 100 -1.83 2.57 16.08
CA ASP A 100 -2.33 3.55 17.07
C ASP A 100 -2.62 4.93 16.44
N ILE A 101 -1.79 5.36 15.47
CA ILE A 101 -2.03 6.57 14.69
C ILE A 101 -3.24 6.38 13.78
N TYR A 102 -3.41 5.20 13.19
CA TYR A 102 -4.55 4.88 12.34
C TYR A 102 -5.85 4.86 13.15
N GLU A 103 -5.85 4.31 14.36
CA GLU A 103 -6.99 4.34 15.27
C GLU A 103 -7.45 5.77 15.53
N THR A 104 -6.50 6.66 15.84
CA THR A 104 -6.79 8.10 16.04
C THR A 104 -7.36 8.74 14.77
N ARG A 105 -6.77 8.44 13.60
CA ARG A 105 -7.24 8.95 12.31
C ARG A 105 -8.65 8.46 11.98
N LEU A 106 -8.91 7.17 12.18
CA LEU A 106 -10.18 6.51 11.83
C LEU A 106 -11.30 6.83 12.83
N ALA A 107 -10.96 7.32 14.03
CA ALA A 107 -11.93 7.92 14.93
C ALA A 107 -12.50 9.25 14.39
N GLU A 108 -11.72 9.99 13.59
CA GLU A 108 -12.12 11.28 13.03
C GLU A 108 -12.59 11.21 11.57
N SER A 109 -12.27 10.12 10.86
CA SER A 109 -12.55 9.98 9.44
C SER A 109 -12.94 8.55 9.10
N LYS A 110 -13.89 8.38 8.17
CA LYS A 110 -14.41 7.06 7.83
C LYS A 110 -13.36 6.16 7.16
N TYR A 111 -12.44 6.75 6.41
CA TYR A 111 -11.34 6.10 5.71
C TYR A 111 -10.06 6.91 5.94
N LEU A 112 -8.89 6.33 5.68
CA LEU A 112 -7.62 7.01 5.93
C LEU A 112 -7.50 8.28 5.07
N GLY A 113 -7.91 8.19 3.80
CA GLY A 113 -7.92 9.30 2.85
C GLY A 113 -9.05 10.32 3.04
N GLY A 114 -10.04 10.07 3.91
CA GLY A 114 -11.19 10.95 4.11
C GLY A 114 -12.53 10.22 4.23
N ASP A 115 -13.57 10.77 3.60
CA ASP A 115 -14.95 10.28 3.77
C ASP A 115 -15.33 9.12 2.85
N SER A 116 -14.47 8.78 1.88
CA SER A 116 -14.69 7.73 0.88
C SER A 116 -13.49 6.80 0.78
N PHE A 117 -13.74 5.56 0.37
CA PHE A 117 -12.69 4.58 0.10
C PHE A 117 -11.86 5.05 -1.10
N THR A 118 -10.53 4.93 -1.03
CA THR A 118 -9.61 5.38 -2.08
C THR A 118 -8.45 4.39 -2.27
N LEU A 119 -7.52 4.71 -3.18
CA LEU A 119 -6.26 3.98 -3.29
C LEU A 119 -5.49 3.92 -1.96
N VAL A 120 -5.62 4.91 -1.08
CA VAL A 120 -5.00 4.87 0.25
C VAL A 120 -5.40 3.60 0.99
N ASP A 121 -6.69 3.32 1.06
CA ASP A 121 -7.23 2.18 1.78
C ASP A 121 -6.96 0.89 1.01
N LEU A 122 -7.09 0.92 -0.33
CA LEU A 122 -6.83 -0.23 -1.20
C LEU A 122 -5.38 -0.71 -1.12
N HIS A 123 -4.39 0.19 -1.01
CA HIS A 123 -2.97 -0.17 -0.95
C HIS A 123 -2.58 -0.96 0.31
N HIS A 124 -3.42 -0.99 1.34
CA HIS A 124 -3.23 -1.86 2.50
C HIS A 124 -3.65 -3.32 2.23
N ILE A 125 -4.27 -3.60 1.07
CA ILE A 125 -4.65 -4.93 0.61
C ILE A 125 -3.66 -5.35 -0.49
N PRO A 126 -2.85 -6.41 -0.28
CA PRO A 126 -1.87 -6.87 -1.26
C PRO A 126 -2.47 -7.37 -2.59
#